data_AF-A0A915KWE6-F1
#
_entry.id   AF-A0A915KWE6-F1
#
_cell.length_a   1.000
_cell.length_b   1.000
_cell.length_c   1.000
_cell.angle_alpha   90.00
_cell.angle_beta   90.00
_cell.angle_gamma   90.00
#
_symmetry.space_group_name_H-M   'P 1'
#
loop_
_entity.id
_entity.type
_entity.pdbx_description
1 polymer ?
#
loop_
_entity_poly.entity_id
_entity_poly.type
_entity_poly.pdbx_seq_one_letter_code
_entity_poly.pdbx_strand_id
1 'polypeptide(L)'
;MKLFFSIAKFFSVFRFHFMVLSYIIFVLLYFRIYAENNPFPNDQSSRIDEWDRLPPTILICVLARNKAHTLPYFLGSLEDLDYPKDRISLFIRTDHNIDDTRAILDRWVDAVGEFYHKIDYKIDQEILEGGYKNERGPFDWSPPERHNHVIKLKQEALQAAKNQWADYIIYIDCDVFFTKKRVLQALISTRQSVVSPFLTGPTNEDFSFANFEIKEENPDSSSKFDFIFQREQPDIYRVDKVKSCVLIDLLTLKSRQISFESSKNNNSAADDDLLFESLESLNLHYFLDNRLRYGWILPPMRQNLADLKFDEENLRFLLTENLNDGPRDALLYSPFVEPILPPKTKFGFDEIFLINLKRRPD
;
A
#
# COMPACT_ATOMS: atom_id res chain seq x y z
N MET A 1 -4.80 -71.16 47.30
CA MET A 1 -3.80 -70.14 47.74
C MET A 1 -3.48 -69.07 46.70
N LYS A 2 -3.30 -69.38 45.40
CA LYS A 2 -2.95 -68.37 44.36
C LYS A 2 -4.04 -67.31 44.09
N LEU A 3 -5.33 -67.64 44.23
CA LEU A 3 -6.44 -66.70 43.97
C LEU A 3 -6.55 -65.59 45.05
N PHE A 4 -6.28 -65.93 46.32
CA PHE A 4 -6.33 -64.98 47.45
C PHE A 4 -5.23 -63.92 47.39
N PHE A 5 -4.02 -64.30 46.95
CA PHE A 5 -2.91 -63.35 46.75
C PHE A 5 -3.15 -62.38 45.58
N SER A 6 -3.90 -62.81 44.56
CA SER A 6 -4.26 -61.96 43.41
C SER A 6 -5.25 -60.87 43.79
N ILE A 7 -6.27 -61.21 44.58
CA ILE A 7 -7.29 -60.28 45.07
C ILE A 7 -6.66 -59.24 46.03
N ALA A 8 -5.79 -59.67 46.94
CA ALA A 8 -5.08 -58.76 47.85
C ALA A 8 -4.15 -57.76 47.12
N LYS A 9 -3.47 -58.19 46.05
CA LYS A 9 -2.68 -57.29 45.19
C LYS A 9 -3.57 -56.31 44.42
N PHE A 10 -4.73 -56.74 43.93
CA PHE A 10 -5.67 -55.88 43.23
C PHE A 10 -6.21 -54.76 44.15
N PHE A 11 -6.60 -55.09 45.38
CA PHE A 11 -7.06 -54.08 46.36
C PHE A 11 -5.95 -53.12 46.80
N SER A 12 -4.69 -53.57 46.88
CA SER A 12 -3.53 -52.73 47.18
C SER A 12 -3.25 -51.72 46.06
N VAL A 13 -3.24 -52.17 44.80
CA VAL A 13 -3.05 -51.30 43.63
C VAL A 13 -4.19 -50.30 43.49
N PHE A 14 -5.44 -50.73 43.71
CA PHE A 14 -6.60 -49.85 43.67
C PHE A 14 -6.55 -48.77 44.76
N ARG A 15 -6.14 -49.12 45.98
CA ARG A 15 -5.92 -48.15 47.07
C ARG A 15 -4.84 -47.13 46.73
N PHE A 16 -3.74 -47.56 46.12
CA PHE A 16 -2.66 -46.65 45.70
C PHE A 16 -3.14 -45.65 44.64
N HIS A 17 -3.87 -46.12 43.62
CA HIS A 17 -4.42 -45.24 42.58
C HIS A 17 -5.45 -44.25 43.15
N PHE A 18 -6.31 -44.70 44.06
CA PHE A 18 -7.28 -43.83 44.73
C PHE A 18 -6.58 -42.75 45.57
N MET A 19 -5.50 -43.10 46.26
CA MET A 19 -4.72 -42.16 47.07
C MET A 19 -3.99 -41.12 46.20
N VAL A 20 -3.43 -41.54 45.06
CA VAL A 20 -2.81 -40.62 44.08
C VAL A 20 -3.85 -39.68 43.48
N LEU A 21 -5.03 -40.20 43.10
CA LEU A 21 -6.10 -39.37 42.56
C LEU A 21 -6.62 -38.36 43.58
N SER A 22 -6.80 -38.79 44.83
CA SER A 22 -7.22 -37.91 45.93
C SER A 22 -6.18 -36.82 46.22
N TYR A 23 -4.88 -37.14 46.15
CA TYR A 23 -3.80 -36.17 46.29
C TYR A 23 -3.79 -35.15 45.13
N ILE A 24 -3.97 -35.60 43.89
CA ILE A 24 -4.05 -34.70 42.73
C ILE A 24 -5.25 -33.76 42.88
N ILE A 25 -6.42 -34.27 43.27
CA ILE A 25 -7.61 -33.44 43.51
C ILE A 25 -7.35 -32.41 44.62
N PHE A 26 -6.69 -32.82 45.71
CA PHE A 26 -6.34 -31.92 46.80
C PHE A 26 -5.37 -30.82 46.34
N VAL A 27 -4.35 -31.17 45.55
CA VAL A 27 -3.40 -30.21 44.99
C VAL A 27 -4.11 -29.23 44.04
N LEU A 28 -5.01 -29.71 43.17
CA LEU A 28 -5.78 -28.85 42.27
C LEU A 28 -6.73 -27.91 43.03
N LEU A 29 -7.39 -28.41 44.08
CA LEU A 29 -8.23 -27.59 44.97
C LEU A 29 -7.40 -26.56 45.73
N TYR A 30 -6.23 -26.94 46.23
CA TYR A 30 -5.30 -26.03 46.88
C TYR A 30 -4.86 -24.90 45.93
N PHE A 31 -4.44 -25.23 44.70
CA PHE A 31 -4.06 -24.22 43.70
C PHE A 31 -5.22 -23.31 43.32
N ARG A 32 -6.45 -23.85 43.21
CA ARG A 32 -7.64 -23.07 42.93
C ARG A 32 -7.96 -22.08 44.07
N ILE A 33 -7.98 -22.56 45.31
CA ILE A 33 -8.23 -21.73 46.50
C ILE A 33 -7.11 -20.68 46.68
N TYR A 34 -5.86 -21.06 46.42
CA TYR A 34 -4.73 -20.15 46.47
C TYR A 34 -4.84 -19.04 45.43
N ALA A 35 -5.25 -19.36 44.20
CA ALA A 35 -5.47 -18.39 43.12
C ALA A 35 -6.68 -17.49 43.37
N GLU A 36 -7.77 -18.02 43.96
CA GLU A 36 -8.96 -17.23 44.34
C GLU A 36 -8.64 -16.23 45.47
N ASN A 37 -7.80 -16.62 46.44
CA ASN A 37 -7.42 -15.76 47.57
C ASN A 37 -6.23 -14.82 47.29
N ASN A 38 -5.46 -15.09 46.23
CA ASN A 38 -4.34 -14.25 45.80
C ASN A 38 -4.51 -13.92 44.31
N PRO A 39 -5.52 -13.11 43.93
CA PRO A 39 -5.61 -12.64 42.56
C PRO A 39 -4.30 -11.92 42.22
N PHE A 40 -3.72 -12.24 41.06
CA PHE A 40 -2.63 -11.43 40.54
C PHE A 40 -3.07 -9.97 40.55
N PRO A 41 -2.25 -9.04 41.07
CA PRO A 41 -2.59 -7.63 41.01
C PRO A 41 -2.85 -7.29 39.55
N ASN A 42 -4.12 -7.01 39.24
CA ASN A 42 -4.56 -6.58 37.92
C ASN A 42 -4.17 -5.10 37.83
N ASP A 43 -2.87 -4.85 37.72
CA ASP A 43 -2.32 -3.51 37.61
C ASP A 43 -2.62 -2.98 36.21
N GLN A 44 -3.84 -2.50 36.04
CA GLN A 44 -4.30 -1.85 34.82
C GLN A 44 -3.66 -0.46 34.67
N SER A 45 -2.90 0.03 35.66
CA SER A 45 -2.29 1.37 35.64
C SER A 45 -1.16 1.50 34.61
N SER A 46 -0.62 0.37 34.11
CA SER A 46 0.41 0.35 33.07
C SER A 46 -0.12 0.03 31.67
N ARG A 47 -1.45 0.03 31.45
CA ARG A 47 -2.01 -0.09 30.09
C ARG A 47 -1.79 1.21 29.35
N ILE A 48 -0.76 1.23 28.50
CA ILE A 48 -0.57 2.27 27.48
C ILE A 48 -1.69 2.10 26.45
N ASP A 49 -2.50 3.13 26.26
CA ASP A 49 -3.55 3.14 25.26
C ASP A 49 -2.95 2.93 23.87
N GLU A 50 -3.70 2.29 22.97
CA GLU A 50 -3.23 2.05 21.60
C GLU A 50 -2.91 3.37 20.86
N TRP A 51 -3.56 4.47 21.26
CA TRP A 51 -3.34 5.84 20.78
C TRP A 51 -2.03 6.47 21.27
N ASP A 52 -1.45 5.96 22.35
CA ASP A 52 -0.18 6.42 22.92
C ASP A 52 1.03 5.67 22.34
N ARG A 53 0.78 4.68 21.47
CA ARG A 53 1.85 3.94 20.78
C ARG A 53 2.30 4.68 19.54
N LEU A 54 3.61 4.77 19.35
CA LEU A 54 4.17 5.23 18.08
C LEU A 54 3.71 4.30 16.95
N PRO A 55 3.26 4.86 15.82
CA PRO A 55 2.85 4.04 14.69
C PRO A 55 4.08 3.32 14.09
N PRO A 56 3.90 2.21 13.37
CA PRO A 56 4.99 1.46 12.76
C PRO A 56 5.90 2.30 11.86
N THR A 57 7.12 1.87 11.61
CA THR A 57 7.99 2.47 10.60
C THR A 57 7.59 2.01 9.21
N ILE A 58 7.61 2.93 8.23
CA ILE A 58 7.26 2.62 6.83
C ILE A 58 8.36 3.11 5.90
N LEU A 59 8.75 2.27 4.94
CA LEU A 59 9.48 2.72 3.76
C LEU A 59 8.50 2.95 2.60
N ILE A 60 8.50 4.13 2.01
CA ILE A 60 7.75 4.45 0.78
C ILE A 60 8.73 4.38 -0.40
N CYS A 61 8.48 3.46 -1.33
CA CYS A 61 9.23 3.34 -2.57
C CYS A 61 8.54 4.15 -3.67
N VAL A 62 9.27 5.13 -4.23
CA VAL A 62 8.83 6.04 -5.27
C VAL A 62 9.79 5.93 -6.46
N LEU A 63 9.28 5.44 -7.58
CA LEU A 63 10.02 5.38 -8.84
C LEU A 63 9.40 6.37 -9.82
N ALA A 64 10.17 7.36 -10.26
CA ALA A 64 9.67 8.48 -11.05
C ALA A 64 10.40 8.58 -12.39
N ARG A 65 9.64 8.54 -13.49
CA ARG A 65 10.14 8.78 -14.84
C ARG A 65 9.10 9.54 -15.66
N ASN A 66 9.44 10.76 -16.08
CA ASN A 66 8.56 11.65 -16.85
C ASN A 66 7.21 11.96 -16.18
N LYS A 67 7.27 12.32 -14.89
CA LYS A 67 6.12 12.59 -14.03
C LYS A 67 6.08 14.03 -13.52
N ALA A 68 6.71 14.98 -14.22
CA ALA A 68 6.75 16.38 -13.80
C ALA A 68 5.35 16.98 -13.58
N HIS A 69 4.38 16.59 -14.41
CA HIS A 69 3.01 17.07 -14.34
C HIS A 69 2.23 16.51 -13.13
N THR A 70 2.49 15.27 -12.70
CA THR A 70 1.79 14.65 -11.56
C THR A 70 2.47 14.90 -10.22
N LEU A 71 3.81 15.05 -10.21
CA LEU A 71 4.60 15.19 -8.99
C LEU A 71 4.10 16.27 -8.02
N PRO A 72 3.69 17.48 -8.44
CA PRO A 72 3.14 18.48 -7.52
C PRO A 72 2.00 17.93 -6.65
N TYR A 73 1.07 17.19 -7.24
CA TYR A 73 -0.08 16.59 -6.56
C TYR A 73 0.29 15.32 -5.79
N PHE A 74 1.12 14.46 -6.39
CA PHE A 74 1.61 13.25 -5.73
C PHE A 74 2.37 13.59 -4.44
N LEU A 75 3.32 14.51 -4.50
CA LEU A 75 4.12 14.96 -3.36
C LEU A 75 3.26 15.68 -2.32
N GLY A 76 2.31 16.50 -2.77
CA GLY A 76 1.30 17.11 -1.88
C GLY A 76 0.49 16.05 -1.11
N SER A 77 0.12 14.95 -1.75
CA SER A 77 -0.59 13.85 -1.09
C SER A 77 0.27 13.10 -0.06
N LEU A 78 1.59 12.98 -0.30
CA LEU A 78 2.53 12.39 0.68
C LEU A 78 2.78 13.29 1.88
N GLU A 79 2.87 14.61 1.65
CA GLU A 79 2.98 15.62 2.71
C GLU A 79 1.73 15.64 3.60
N ASP A 80 0.55 15.49 2.99
CA ASP A 80 -0.74 15.55 3.70
C ASP A 80 -1.09 14.27 4.49
N LEU A 81 -0.28 13.20 4.36
CA LEU A 81 -0.44 12.00 5.19
C LEU A 81 -0.36 12.36 6.68
N ASP A 82 -1.41 12.01 7.42
CA ASP A 82 -1.51 12.14 8.88
C ASP A 82 -0.69 11.03 9.55
N TYR A 83 0.61 10.98 9.25
CA TYR A 83 1.53 9.97 9.74
C TYR A 83 2.84 10.66 10.12
N PRO A 84 3.45 10.34 11.28
CA PRO A 84 4.69 11.01 11.71
C PRO A 84 5.79 10.83 10.66
N LYS A 85 6.30 11.93 10.11
CA LYS A 85 7.27 11.91 9.01
C LYS A 85 8.61 11.30 9.44
N ASP A 86 8.97 11.45 10.72
CA ASP A 86 10.10 10.80 11.38
C ASP A 86 9.96 9.26 11.52
N ARG A 87 8.79 8.71 11.19
CA ARG A 87 8.51 7.27 11.06
C ARG A 87 8.44 6.80 9.60
N ILE A 88 8.65 7.70 8.64
CA ILE A 88 8.64 7.41 7.21
C ILE A 88 10.04 7.56 6.64
N SER A 89 10.52 6.51 5.98
CA SER A 89 11.66 6.60 5.08
C SER A 89 11.18 6.65 3.64
N LEU A 90 11.87 7.41 2.79
CA LEU A 90 11.60 7.49 1.37
C LEU A 90 12.75 6.85 0.59
N PHE A 91 12.43 5.95 -0.33
CA PHE A 91 13.35 5.41 -1.32
C PHE A 91 12.92 5.97 -2.67
N ILE A 92 13.69 6.92 -3.20
CA ILE A 92 13.33 7.65 -4.41
C ILE A 92 14.36 7.37 -5.49
N ARG A 93 13.87 6.92 -6.66
CA ARG A 93 14.71 6.71 -7.85
C ARG A 93 14.08 7.43 -9.02
N THR A 94 14.94 8.02 -9.84
CA THR A 94 14.51 8.65 -11.08
C THR A 94 15.55 8.44 -12.18
N ASP A 95 15.05 8.15 -13.38
CA ASP A 95 15.85 7.80 -14.56
C ASP A 95 15.21 8.38 -15.82
N HIS A 96 15.99 8.51 -16.90
CA HIS A 96 15.49 8.73 -18.26
C HIS A 96 14.38 9.81 -18.42
N ASN A 97 14.51 10.91 -17.67
CA ASN A 97 13.58 12.03 -17.72
C ASN A 97 13.90 12.95 -18.90
N ILE A 98 12.88 13.28 -19.67
CA ILE A 98 12.91 14.31 -20.72
C ILE A 98 12.10 15.55 -20.33
N ASP A 99 11.52 15.55 -19.13
CA ASP A 99 10.78 16.65 -18.51
C ASP A 99 11.44 17.11 -17.18
N ASP A 100 10.78 18.01 -16.45
CA ASP A 100 11.29 18.60 -15.21
C ASP A 100 11.20 17.68 -13.97
N THR A 101 10.92 16.37 -14.13
CA THR A 101 10.76 15.41 -13.00
C THR A 101 11.91 15.49 -12.02
N ARG A 102 13.15 15.48 -12.53
CA ARG A 102 14.35 15.56 -11.71
C ARG A 102 14.40 16.88 -10.92
N ALA A 103 14.22 18.01 -11.60
CA ALA A 103 14.33 19.33 -10.98
C ALA A 103 13.26 19.54 -9.88
N ILE A 104 12.08 18.96 -10.08
CA ILE A 104 11.01 18.96 -9.08
C ILE A 104 11.39 18.12 -7.86
N LEU A 105 11.91 16.90 -8.06
CA LEU A 105 12.34 16.02 -6.97
C LEU A 105 13.51 16.62 -6.19
N ASP A 106 14.52 17.18 -6.87
CA ASP A 106 15.65 17.88 -6.26
C ASP A 106 15.15 18.96 -5.28
N ARG A 107 14.29 19.86 -5.77
CA ARG A 107 13.71 20.96 -4.97
C ARG A 107 12.91 20.45 -3.77
N TRP A 108 12.10 19.42 -3.99
CA TRP A 108 11.25 18.87 -2.94
C TRP A 108 12.06 18.18 -1.84
N VAL A 109 13.02 17.32 -2.22
CA VAL A 109 13.90 16.62 -1.27
C VAL A 109 14.69 17.60 -0.42
N ASP A 110 15.24 18.67 -1.03
CA ASP A 110 15.96 19.73 -0.30
C ASP A 110 15.05 20.44 0.71
N ALA A 111 13.78 20.66 0.38
CA ALA A 111 12.84 21.35 1.24
C ALA A 111 12.31 20.49 2.41
N VAL A 112 12.10 19.19 2.18
CA VAL A 112 11.44 18.32 3.17
C VAL A 112 12.38 17.38 3.92
N GLY A 113 13.65 17.30 3.53
CA GLY A 113 14.61 16.28 3.96
C GLY A 113 14.70 16.10 5.48
N GLU A 114 14.67 17.20 6.25
CA GLU A 114 14.81 17.17 7.71
C GLU A 114 13.56 16.63 8.44
N PHE A 115 12.38 16.60 7.79
CA PHE A 115 11.16 16.11 8.43
C PHE A 115 11.03 14.59 8.38
N TYR A 116 11.57 13.96 7.33
CA TYR A 116 11.48 12.51 7.15
C TYR A 116 12.58 11.78 7.92
N HIS A 117 12.32 10.54 8.34
CA HIS A 117 13.32 9.71 9.02
C HIS A 117 14.60 9.59 8.20
N LYS A 118 14.42 9.37 6.89
CA LYS A 118 15.48 9.18 5.91
C LYS A 118 14.92 9.36 4.51
N ILE A 119 15.66 10.04 3.65
CA ILE A 119 15.41 10.06 2.21
C ILE A 119 16.63 9.48 1.51
N ASP A 120 16.48 8.28 0.93
CA ASP A 120 17.46 7.70 0.00
C ASP A 120 17.06 8.07 -1.42
N TYR A 121 17.50 9.24 -1.86
CA TYR A 121 17.27 9.76 -3.20
C TYR A 121 18.49 9.51 -4.09
N LYS A 122 18.27 8.84 -5.23
CA LYS A 122 19.30 8.65 -6.26
C LYS A 122 18.73 8.87 -7.64
N ILE A 123 19.58 9.44 -8.48
CA ILE A 123 19.37 9.56 -9.91
C ILE A 123 20.16 8.39 -10.52
N ASP A 124 19.51 7.54 -11.30
CA ASP A 124 20.28 6.57 -12.08
C ASP A 124 20.92 7.30 -13.26
N GLN A 125 22.25 7.37 -13.23
CA GLN A 125 23.07 8.17 -14.14
C GLN A 125 23.54 7.39 -15.37
N GLU A 126 23.26 6.08 -15.46
CA GLU A 126 23.54 5.28 -16.67
C GLU A 126 22.48 5.53 -17.74
N ILE A 127 22.53 6.70 -18.39
CA ILE A 127 22.18 7.02 -19.80
C ILE A 127 22.21 8.56 -19.92
N LEU A 128 23.18 9.14 -20.62
CA LEU A 128 23.16 9.44 -22.07
C LEU A 128 21.83 10.08 -22.50
N GLU A 129 21.86 11.12 -23.32
CA GLU A 129 20.63 11.69 -23.88
C GLU A 129 19.87 10.60 -24.67
N GLY A 130 18.73 10.10 -24.15
CA GLY A 130 17.91 9.08 -24.82
C GLY A 130 17.19 8.12 -23.86
N GLY A 131 16.18 7.40 -24.38
CA GLY A 131 15.52 6.29 -23.67
C GLY A 131 16.29 4.97 -23.78
N TYR A 132 15.68 3.86 -23.36
CA TYR A 132 16.25 2.52 -23.55
C TYR A 132 16.44 2.21 -25.04
N LYS A 133 17.37 1.30 -25.37
CA LYS A 133 17.59 0.89 -26.76
C LYS A 133 16.29 0.30 -27.35
N ASN A 134 15.88 0.79 -28.51
CA ASN A 134 14.61 0.44 -29.20
C ASN A 134 13.32 0.96 -28.51
N GLU A 135 13.43 1.81 -27.49
CA GLU A 135 12.28 2.48 -26.92
C GLU A 135 11.67 3.46 -27.94
N ARG A 136 10.37 3.34 -28.18
CA ARG A 136 9.65 4.15 -29.18
C ARG A 136 9.11 5.47 -28.64
N GLY A 137 9.14 5.66 -27.32
CA GLY A 137 8.64 6.85 -26.65
C GLY A 137 8.67 6.72 -25.12
N PRO A 138 8.33 7.78 -24.38
CA PRO A 138 8.50 7.85 -22.92
C PRO A 138 7.69 6.80 -22.12
N PHE A 139 6.62 6.27 -22.71
CA PHE A 139 5.75 5.26 -22.10
C PHE A 139 5.89 3.87 -22.73
N ASP A 140 6.90 3.64 -23.57
CA ASP A 140 7.10 2.33 -24.18
C ASP A 140 7.69 1.36 -23.14
N TRP A 141 6.97 0.26 -22.90
CA TRP A 141 7.35 -0.84 -22.01
C TRP A 141 7.85 -2.07 -22.77
N SER A 142 7.90 -2.02 -24.11
CA SER A 142 8.28 -3.16 -24.94
C SER A 142 9.73 -3.64 -24.71
N PRO A 143 10.72 -2.77 -24.45
CA PRO A 143 12.07 -3.23 -24.16
C PRO A 143 12.15 -3.96 -22.80
N PRO A 144 12.67 -5.20 -22.75
CA PRO A 144 12.82 -5.93 -21.48
C PRO A 144 13.74 -5.22 -20.48
N GLU A 145 14.67 -4.39 -20.96
CA GLU A 145 15.59 -3.60 -20.14
C GLU A 145 14.85 -2.70 -19.15
N ARG A 146 13.76 -2.05 -19.57
CA ARG A 146 12.96 -1.17 -18.70
C ARG A 146 12.30 -1.97 -17.56
N HIS A 147 11.68 -3.10 -17.89
CA HIS A 147 11.08 -3.98 -16.88
C HIS A 147 12.15 -4.48 -15.89
N ASN A 148 13.26 -5.00 -16.40
CA ASN A 148 14.36 -5.51 -15.57
C ASN A 148 14.93 -4.42 -14.65
N HIS A 149 15.05 -3.19 -15.14
CA HIS A 149 15.49 -2.05 -14.34
C HIS A 149 14.52 -1.75 -13.20
N VAL A 150 13.22 -1.60 -13.48
CA VAL A 150 12.20 -1.36 -12.45
C VAL A 150 12.15 -2.51 -11.42
N ILE A 151 12.22 -3.77 -11.87
CA ILE A 151 12.28 -4.95 -11.01
C ILE A 151 13.46 -4.87 -10.05
N LYS A 152 14.65 -4.52 -10.57
CA LYS A 152 15.86 -4.35 -9.75
C LYS A 152 15.67 -3.25 -8.71
N LEU A 153 15.10 -2.10 -9.09
CA LEU A 153 14.84 -1.00 -8.15
C LEU A 153 13.82 -1.38 -7.07
N LYS A 154 12.74 -2.09 -7.42
CA LYS A 154 11.76 -2.59 -6.45
C LYS A 154 12.41 -3.59 -5.48
N GLN A 155 13.24 -4.51 -5.97
CA GLN A 155 14.02 -5.41 -5.12
C GLN A 155 14.98 -4.66 -4.19
N GLU A 156 15.70 -3.67 -4.70
CA GLU A 156 16.60 -2.84 -3.88
C GLU A 156 15.85 -2.10 -2.78
N ALA A 157 14.67 -1.53 -3.08
CA ALA A 157 13.81 -0.89 -2.09
C ALA A 157 13.35 -1.87 -1.00
N LEU A 158 12.97 -3.10 -1.39
CA LEU A 158 12.61 -4.16 -0.46
C LEU A 158 13.76 -4.52 0.49
N GLN A 159 14.97 -4.66 -0.06
CA GLN A 159 16.16 -4.94 0.75
C GLN A 159 16.52 -3.75 1.64
N ALA A 160 16.39 -2.52 1.15
CA ALA A 160 16.58 -1.31 1.95
C ALA A 160 15.63 -1.28 3.15
N ALA A 161 14.34 -1.55 2.93
CA ALA A 161 13.32 -1.63 3.98
C ALA A 161 13.67 -2.69 5.04
N LYS A 162 14.08 -3.89 4.60
CA LYS A 162 14.51 -4.97 5.49
C LYS A 162 15.75 -4.59 6.30
N ASN A 163 16.73 -3.94 5.67
CA ASN A 163 18.01 -3.56 6.28
C ASN A 163 17.89 -2.41 7.30
N GLN A 164 16.91 -1.52 7.11
CA GLN A 164 16.62 -0.43 8.05
C GLN A 164 15.57 -0.82 9.10
N TRP A 165 15.12 -2.07 9.11
CA TRP A 165 14.12 -2.59 10.06
C TRP A 165 12.79 -1.86 9.95
N ALA A 166 12.38 -1.50 8.72
CA ALA A 166 11.04 -1.00 8.47
C ALA A 166 10.01 -2.09 8.80
N ASP A 167 8.94 -1.71 9.48
CA ASP A 167 7.82 -2.60 9.80
C ASP A 167 6.96 -2.88 8.55
N TYR A 168 6.86 -1.89 7.67
CA TYR A 168 6.14 -1.98 6.39
C TYR A 168 6.95 -1.34 5.24
N ILE A 169 6.67 -1.80 4.03
CA ILE A 169 7.06 -1.11 2.79
C ILE A 169 5.81 -0.87 1.95
N ILE A 170 5.68 0.32 1.37
CA ILE A 170 4.64 0.63 0.38
C ILE A 170 5.31 1.00 -0.94
N TYR A 171 4.91 0.33 -2.02
CA TYR A 171 5.23 0.75 -3.39
C TYR A 171 4.12 1.66 -3.86
N ILE A 172 4.45 2.82 -4.40
CA ILE A 172 3.48 3.77 -4.92
C ILE A 172 4.01 4.44 -6.20
N ASP A 173 3.19 4.43 -7.24
CA ASP A 173 3.48 5.10 -8.51
C ASP A 173 3.18 6.61 -8.40
N CYS A 174 3.91 7.42 -9.17
CA CYS A 174 3.81 8.89 -9.11
C CYS A 174 2.52 9.46 -9.74
N ASP A 175 1.60 8.61 -10.17
CA ASP A 175 0.27 8.96 -10.68
C ASP A 175 -0.86 8.50 -9.74
N VAL A 176 -0.52 8.11 -8.52
CA VAL A 176 -1.46 7.87 -7.42
C VAL A 176 -1.61 9.12 -6.56
N PHE A 177 -2.83 9.55 -6.28
CA PHE A 177 -3.12 10.74 -5.49
C PHE A 177 -4.03 10.41 -4.31
N PHE A 178 -3.49 10.34 -3.09
CA PHE A 178 -4.32 10.09 -1.92
C PHE A 178 -5.18 11.31 -1.58
N THR A 179 -6.46 11.06 -1.31
CA THR A 179 -7.39 12.05 -0.74
C THR A 179 -7.64 11.81 0.74
N LYS A 180 -7.30 10.62 1.26
CA LYS A 180 -7.48 10.24 2.67
C LYS A 180 -6.15 10.24 3.41
N LYS A 181 -5.98 11.23 4.30
CA LYS A 181 -4.76 11.45 5.10
C LYS A 181 -4.32 10.24 5.94
N ARG A 182 -5.28 9.40 6.37
CA ARG A 182 -5.05 8.22 7.22
C ARG A 182 -4.98 6.91 6.44
N VAL A 183 -4.67 6.95 5.15
CA VAL A 183 -4.58 5.75 4.30
C VAL A 183 -3.59 4.73 4.85
N LEU A 184 -2.42 5.14 5.33
CA LEU A 184 -1.40 4.23 5.88
C LEU A 184 -1.91 3.47 7.11
N GLN A 185 -2.53 4.17 8.07
CA GLN A 185 -3.12 3.53 9.24
C GLN A 185 -4.28 2.62 8.87
N ALA A 186 -5.12 3.03 7.91
CA ALA A 186 -6.23 2.22 7.46
C ALA A 186 -5.74 0.89 6.86
N LEU A 187 -4.72 0.94 5.99
CA LEU A 187 -4.09 -0.25 5.42
C LEU A 187 -3.40 -1.12 6.48
N ILE A 188 -2.64 -0.53 7.41
CA ILE A 188 -2.03 -1.26 8.54
C ILE A 188 -3.10 -1.95 9.40
N SER A 189 -4.22 -1.27 9.66
CA SER A 189 -5.31 -1.81 10.49
C SER A 189 -6.00 -3.04 9.88
N THR A 190 -5.84 -3.28 8.58
CA THR A 190 -6.37 -4.49 7.93
C THR A 190 -5.69 -5.77 8.42
N ARG A 191 -4.45 -5.66 8.93
CA ARG A 191 -3.59 -6.80 9.34
C ARG A 191 -3.38 -7.84 8.24
N GLN A 192 -3.45 -7.42 6.97
CA GLN A 192 -3.16 -8.25 5.82
C GLN A 192 -1.67 -8.16 5.46
N SER A 193 -1.09 -9.27 5.02
CA SER A 193 0.33 -9.30 4.65
C SER A 193 0.64 -8.45 3.41
N VAL A 194 -0.29 -8.38 2.47
CA VAL A 194 -0.19 -7.57 1.25
C VAL A 194 -1.54 -6.94 0.97
N VAL A 195 -1.62 -5.61 1.03
CA VAL A 195 -2.88 -4.88 0.88
C VAL A 195 -2.71 -3.61 0.06
N SER A 196 -3.70 -3.32 -0.77
CA SER A 196 -3.78 -2.12 -1.59
C SER A 196 -4.98 -1.28 -1.18
N PRO A 197 -4.86 0.06 -1.15
CA PRO A 197 -6.02 0.92 -1.02
C PRO A 197 -6.83 0.89 -2.32
N PHE A 198 -8.15 0.94 -2.24
CA PHE A 198 -8.98 1.13 -3.42
C PHE A 198 -8.81 2.53 -4.01
N LEU A 199 -8.26 2.57 -5.23
CA LEU A 199 -8.03 3.76 -6.03
C LEU A 199 -8.81 3.64 -7.33
N THR A 200 -9.45 4.74 -7.73
CA THR A 200 -10.18 4.82 -8.99
C THR A 200 -9.56 5.85 -9.91
N GLY A 201 -9.48 5.52 -11.19
CA GLY A 201 -9.21 6.51 -12.21
C GLY A 201 -10.49 7.18 -12.68
N PRO A 202 -10.33 8.15 -13.59
CA PRO A 202 -11.47 8.84 -14.16
C PRO A 202 -12.35 7.87 -14.94
N THR A 203 -13.67 8.03 -14.81
CA THR A 203 -14.65 7.13 -15.43
C THR A 203 -15.47 7.81 -16.52
N ASN A 204 -15.82 7.05 -17.55
CA ASN A 204 -16.84 7.44 -18.53
C ASN A 204 -17.77 6.25 -18.81
N GLU A 205 -18.79 6.46 -19.65
CA GLU A 205 -19.81 5.43 -19.94
C GLU A 205 -19.22 4.10 -20.47
N ASP A 206 -18.04 4.14 -21.08
CA ASP A 206 -17.39 2.99 -21.74
C ASP A 206 -16.15 2.45 -20.99
N PHE A 207 -15.70 3.12 -19.92
CA PHE A 207 -14.42 2.80 -19.28
C PHE A 207 -14.41 3.12 -17.78
N SER A 208 -14.24 2.06 -16.98
CA SER A 208 -13.95 2.15 -15.54
C SER A 208 -12.54 1.64 -15.27
N PHE A 209 -11.72 2.47 -14.60
CA PHE A 209 -10.36 2.11 -14.23
C PHE A 209 -10.17 2.08 -12.73
N ALA A 210 -9.58 0.99 -12.22
CA ALA A 210 -9.19 0.86 -10.83
C ALA A 210 -7.87 0.09 -10.73
N ASN A 211 -7.25 0.19 -9.57
CA ASN A 211 -5.93 -0.38 -9.30
C ASN A 211 -5.94 -1.88 -8.93
N PHE A 212 -6.92 -2.65 -9.41
CA PHE A 212 -7.04 -4.08 -9.13
C PHE A 212 -7.56 -4.88 -10.32
N GLU A 213 -7.28 -6.18 -10.33
CA GLU A 213 -7.82 -7.14 -11.29
C GLU A 213 -8.48 -8.31 -10.57
N ILE A 214 -9.55 -8.83 -11.16
CA ILE A 214 -10.20 -10.07 -10.77
C ILE A 214 -10.38 -10.92 -12.01
N LYS A 215 -10.00 -12.19 -11.93
CA LYS A 215 -10.29 -13.18 -12.97
C LYS A 215 -11.75 -13.58 -12.85
N GLU A 216 -12.50 -13.37 -13.91
CA GLU A 216 -13.89 -13.80 -13.96
C GLU A 216 -13.98 -15.22 -14.51
N GLU A 217 -14.65 -16.10 -13.77
CA GLU A 217 -14.90 -17.47 -14.22
C GLU A 217 -16.06 -17.53 -15.24
N ASN A 218 -16.97 -16.56 -15.22
CA ASN A 218 -18.14 -16.51 -16.11
C ASN A 218 -18.47 -15.07 -16.55
N PRO A 219 -18.37 -14.74 -17.87
CA PRO A 219 -18.66 -13.40 -18.41
C PRO A 219 -20.12 -12.94 -18.27
N ASP A 220 -21.07 -13.86 -18.04
CA ASP A 220 -22.51 -13.57 -18.03
C ASP A 220 -23.05 -13.17 -16.62
N SER A 221 -22.19 -13.10 -15.61
CA SER A 221 -22.57 -12.65 -14.25
C SER A 221 -22.27 -11.17 -14.05
N SER A 222 -23.00 -10.50 -13.13
CA SER A 222 -22.60 -9.17 -12.65
C SER A 222 -21.14 -9.27 -12.22
N SER A 223 -20.30 -8.50 -12.92
CA SER A 223 -18.86 -8.68 -12.83
C SER A 223 -18.45 -8.46 -11.38
N LYS A 224 -17.71 -9.41 -10.78
CA LYS A 224 -17.26 -9.25 -9.38
C LYS A 224 -16.40 -7.98 -9.26
N PHE A 225 -15.77 -7.60 -10.36
CA PHE A 225 -15.14 -6.31 -10.54
C PHE A 225 -16.11 -5.14 -10.29
N ASP A 226 -17.26 -5.08 -10.98
CA ASP A 226 -18.25 -4.00 -10.82
C ASP A 226 -18.78 -3.91 -9.40
N PHE A 227 -19.08 -5.06 -8.78
CA PHE A 227 -19.53 -5.11 -7.39
C PHE A 227 -18.55 -4.41 -6.43
N ILE A 228 -17.24 -4.68 -6.60
CA ILE A 228 -16.16 -4.08 -5.79
C ILE A 228 -15.92 -2.63 -6.20
N PHE A 229 -15.96 -2.34 -7.50
CA PHE A 229 -15.70 -1.02 -8.08
C PHE A 229 -16.77 0.01 -7.68
N GLN A 230 -18.04 -0.38 -7.77
CA GLN A 230 -19.19 0.44 -7.35
C GLN A 230 -19.32 0.51 -5.82
N ARG A 231 -18.53 -0.30 -5.10
CA ARG A 231 -18.54 -0.40 -3.63
C ARG A 231 -19.95 -0.70 -3.10
N GLU A 232 -20.66 -1.65 -3.74
CA GLU A 232 -22.00 -2.07 -3.30
C GLU A 232 -21.99 -2.56 -1.85
N GLN A 233 -20.94 -3.31 -1.49
CA GLN A 233 -20.58 -3.64 -0.11
C GLN A 233 -19.13 -3.22 0.13
N PRO A 234 -18.86 -2.15 0.90
CA PRO A 234 -17.50 -1.77 1.25
C PRO A 234 -16.89 -2.76 2.25
N ASP A 235 -15.78 -3.40 1.90
CA ASP A 235 -15.07 -4.41 2.71
C ASP A 235 -13.59 -4.54 2.26
N ILE A 236 -12.89 -5.55 2.76
CA ILE A 236 -11.55 -5.94 2.32
C ILE A 236 -11.69 -7.21 1.46
N TYR A 237 -11.37 -7.09 0.18
CA TYR A 237 -11.55 -8.15 -0.80
C TYR A 237 -10.23 -8.83 -1.14
N ARG A 238 -10.22 -10.17 -1.20
CA ARG A 238 -9.15 -10.89 -1.90
C ARG A 238 -9.34 -10.69 -3.40
N VAL A 239 -8.28 -10.24 -4.06
CA VAL A 239 -8.23 -9.97 -5.51
C VAL A 239 -7.06 -10.73 -6.15
N ASP A 240 -7.07 -10.86 -7.48
CA ASP A 240 -6.03 -11.60 -8.20
C ASP A 240 -4.74 -10.80 -8.30
N LYS A 241 -4.86 -9.49 -8.59
CA LYS A 241 -3.73 -8.56 -8.65
C LYS A 241 -4.15 -7.18 -8.18
N VAL A 242 -3.16 -6.42 -7.70
CA VAL A 242 -3.26 -4.98 -7.44
C VAL A 242 -2.13 -4.29 -8.19
N LYS A 243 -2.33 -3.03 -8.57
CA LYS A 243 -1.38 -2.22 -9.33
C LYS A 243 -1.11 -0.91 -8.63
N SER A 244 0.05 -0.32 -8.91
CA SER A 244 0.43 1.07 -8.61
C SER A 244 0.49 1.51 -7.15
N CYS A 245 -0.17 0.84 -6.22
CA CYS A 245 -0.06 1.10 -4.80
C CYS A 245 -0.24 -0.21 -4.01
N VAL A 246 0.79 -0.66 -3.29
CA VAL A 246 0.70 -1.88 -2.47
C VAL A 246 1.55 -1.77 -1.21
N LEU A 247 0.93 -1.99 -0.06
CA LEU A 247 1.57 -2.08 1.26
C LEU A 247 1.87 -3.55 1.56
N ILE A 248 3.11 -3.83 1.95
CA ILE A 248 3.58 -5.14 2.37
C ILE A 248 4.02 -5.07 3.84
N ASP A 249 3.45 -5.95 4.66
CA ASP A 249 3.86 -6.20 6.04
C ASP A 249 5.23 -6.88 6.06
N LEU A 250 6.22 -6.37 6.81
CA LEU A 250 7.54 -6.98 6.95
C LEU A 250 7.78 -7.59 8.34
N LEU A 251 6.73 -7.69 9.16
CA LEU A 251 6.73 -8.24 10.52
C LEU A 251 6.53 -9.75 10.56
N THR A 252 6.03 -10.36 9.49
CA THR A 252 5.82 -11.82 9.43
C THR A 252 6.97 -12.55 8.76
N LEU A 253 7.28 -13.76 9.22
CA LEU A 253 8.33 -14.59 8.61
C LEU A 253 8.06 -14.89 7.13
N LYS A 254 6.80 -15.09 6.75
CA LYS A 254 6.41 -15.37 5.36
C LYS A 254 6.60 -14.13 4.48
N SER A 255 6.05 -12.99 4.88
CA SER A 255 6.12 -11.78 4.06
C SER A 255 7.55 -11.23 3.93
N ARG A 256 8.43 -11.49 4.89
CA ARG A 256 9.88 -11.20 4.75
C ARG A 256 10.58 -12.02 3.67
N GLN A 257 10.00 -13.13 3.22
CA GLN A 257 10.52 -13.95 2.12
C GLN A 257 10.07 -13.46 0.74
N ILE A 258 9.17 -12.46 0.66
CA ILE A 258 8.79 -11.83 -0.60
C ILE A 258 10.03 -11.28 -1.30
N SER A 259 10.08 -11.44 -2.63
CA SER A 259 11.16 -11.01 -3.51
C SER A 259 10.61 -10.67 -4.89
N PHE A 260 11.22 -9.70 -5.57
CA PHE A 260 10.98 -9.41 -6.99
C PHE A 260 11.95 -10.18 -7.89
N GLU A 261 12.80 -11.04 -7.33
CA GLU A 261 13.68 -11.90 -8.12
C GLU A 261 12.90 -13.10 -8.66
N SER A 262 13.01 -13.32 -9.98
CA SER A 262 12.35 -14.47 -10.61
C SER A 262 13.06 -15.79 -10.28
N SER A 263 12.29 -16.81 -9.89
CA SER A 263 12.81 -18.19 -9.76
C SER A 263 13.01 -18.88 -11.10
N LYS A 264 12.35 -18.37 -12.16
CA LYS A 264 12.42 -18.86 -13.54
C LYS A 264 13.19 -17.84 -14.36
N ASN A 265 14.16 -18.24 -15.17
CA ASN A 265 14.94 -17.34 -16.05
C ASN A 265 14.11 -16.71 -17.20
N ASN A 266 12.88 -16.24 -16.92
CA ASN A 266 12.00 -15.58 -17.85
C ASN A 266 12.28 -14.07 -17.82
N ASN A 267 13.16 -13.62 -18.71
CA ASN A 267 13.61 -12.22 -18.83
C ASN A 267 12.54 -11.26 -19.41
N SER A 268 11.25 -11.58 -19.27
CA SER A 268 10.14 -10.84 -19.92
C SER A 268 8.88 -10.71 -19.07
N ALA A 269 8.91 -11.09 -17.79
CA ALA A 269 7.78 -10.89 -16.90
C ALA A 269 7.69 -9.42 -16.46
N ALA A 270 6.48 -8.86 -16.36
CA ALA A 270 6.31 -7.57 -15.72
C ALA A 270 6.63 -7.69 -14.22
N ASP A 271 6.96 -6.58 -13.59
CA ASP A 271 7.25 -6.50 -12.16
C ASP A 271 6.09 -6.97 -11.28
N ASP A 272 4.85 -6.61 -11.64
CA ASP A 272 3.64 -7.07 -10.93
C ASP A 272 3.44 -8.59 -11.05
N ASP A 273 3.90 -9.21 -12.15
CA ASP A 273 3.86 -10.67 -12.32
C ASP A 273 4.84 -11.36 -11.40
N LEU A 274 6.05 -10.81 -11.20
CA LEU A 274 7.05 -11.37 -10.29
C LEU A 274 6.60 -11.28 -8.83
N LEU A 275 5.99 -10.16 -8.43
CA LEU A 275 5.39 -10.07 -7.10
C LEU A 275 4.28 -11.10 -6.94
N PHE A 276 3.38 -11.23 -7.92
CA PHE A 276 2.33 -12.26 -7.91
C PHE A 276 2.90 -13.68 -7.76
N GLU A 277 3.92 -14.05 -8.56
CA GLU A 277 4.59 -15.35 -8.45
C GLU A 277 5.22 -15.56 -7.07
N SER A 278 5.84 -14.53 -6.49
CA SER A 278 6.41 -14.58 -5.14
C SER A 278 5.33 -14.85 -4.09
N LEU A 279 4.20 -14.15 -4.16
CA LEU A 279 3.09 -14.35 -3.23
C LEU A 279 2.50 -15.76 -3.33
N GLU A 280 2.26 -16.25 -4.55
CA GLU A 280 1.76 -17.61 -4.79
C GLU A 280 2.70 -18.67 -4.19
N SER A 281 4.01 -18.51 -4.37
CA SER A 281 5.01 -19.44 -3.82
C SER A 281 5.02 -19.49 -2.28
N LEU A 282 4.56 -18.42 -1.63
CA LEU A 282 4.50 -18.26 -0.18
C LEU A 282 3.10 -18.52 0.40
N ASN A 283 2.13 -18.86 -0.46
CA ASN A 283 0.71 -18.94 -0.13
C ASN A 283 0.20 -17.66 0.56
N LEU A 284 0.55 -16.51 -0.03
CA LEU A 284 0.08 -15.17 0.30
C LEU A 284 -0.81 -14.66 -0.83
N HIS A 285 -1.68 -13.71 -0.52
CA HIS A 285 -2.66 -13.18 -1.48
C HIS A 285 -2.73 -11.67 -1.41
N TYR A 286 -3.13 -11.05 -2.51
CA TYR A 286 -3.46 -9.64 -2.53
C TYR A 286 -4.83 -9.39 -1.89
N PHE A 287 -4.88 -8.33 -1.09
CA PHE A 287 -6.12 -7.77 -0.58
C PHE A 287 -6.30 -6.33 -1.06
N LEU A 288 -7.54 -5.95 -1.31
CA LEU A 288 -7.96 -4.60 -1.67
C LEU A 288 -8.89 -4.08 -0.59
N ASP A 289 -8.53 -3.01 0.08
CA ASP A 289 -9.41 -2.32 1.03
C ASP A 289 -10.25 -1.29 0.26
N ASN A 290 -11.53 -1.60 0.02
CA ASN A 290 -12.48 -0.67 -0.61
C ASN A 290 -13.47 -0.07 0.40
N ARG A 291 -13.23 -0.20 1.72
CA ARG A 291 -14.07 0.40 2.76
C ARG A 291 -14.19 1.91 2.57
N LEU A 292 -13.15 2.55 2.05
CA LEU A 292 -13.14 3.94 1.59
C LEU A 292 -12.67 4.03 0.12
N ARG A 293 -13.00 5.13 -0.54
CA ARG A 293 -12.25 5.60 -1.72
C ARG A 293 -11.05 6.38 -1.20
N TYR A 294 -9.85 5.81 -1.32
CA TYR A 294 -8.65 6.36 -0.67
C TYR A 294 -7.96 7.44 -1.50
N GLY A 295 -8.24 7.49 -2.80
CA GLY A 295 -7.60 8.41 -3.72
C GLY A 295 -7.90 8.09 -5.16
N TRP A 296 -7.18 8.79 -6.03
CA TRP A 296 -7.27 8.70 -7.46
C TRP A 296 -6.01 8.07 -8.06
N ILE A 297 -6.13 7.56 -9.28
CA ILE A 297 -4.99 7.03 -10.06
C ILE A 297 -5.18 7.36 -11.54
N LEU A 298 -4.12 7.76 -12.25
CA LEU A 298 -4.21 7.90 -13.71
C LEU A 298 -4.20 6.54 -14.41
N PRO A 299 -5.03 6.34 -15.44
CA PRO A 299 -4.98 5.13 -16.24
C PRO A 299 -3.66 5.06 -17.02
N PRO A 300 -3.08 3.85 -17.21
CA PRO A 300 -1.87 3.69 -17.99
C PRO A 300 -2.11 4.15 -19.44
N MET A 301 -1.13 4.83 -19.99
CA MET A 301 -1.14 5.29 -21.38
C MET A 301 -1.25 4.10 -22.35
N ARG A 302 -2.21 4.14 -23.28
CA ARG A 302 -2.26 3.19 -24.40
C ARG A 302 -1.05 3.44 -25.30
N GLN A 303 -0.26 2.40 -25.62
CA GLN A 303 1.01 2.52 -26.36
C GLN A 303 0.90 3.28 -27.69
N ASN A 304 -0.28 3.28 -28.34
CA ASN A 304 -0.51 3.95 -29.62
C ASN A 304 -0.84 5.45 -29.51
N LEU A 305 -1.02 5.98 -28.29
CA LEU A 305 -1.40 7.38 -27.99
C LEU A 305 -0.45 8.02 -26.96
N ALA A 306 0.73 7.44 -26.75
CA ALA A 306 1.55 7.71 -25.58
C ALA A 306 2.45 8.95 -25.76
N ASP A 307 1.87 10.14 -25.56
CA ASP A 307 2.56 11.42 -25.48
C ASP A 307 2.36 12.03 -24.08
N LEU A 308 3.38 12.74 -23.57
CA LEU A 308 3.35 13.40 -22.26
C LEU A 308 2.19 14.40 -22.16
N LYS A 309 1.84 15.04 -23.28
CA LYS A 309 0.69 15.95 -23.34
C LYS A 309 -0.63 15.24 -23.04
N PHE A 310 -0.80 14.00 -23.47
CA PHE A 310 -2.03 13.26 -23.22
C PHE A 310 -2.12 12.82 -21.75
N ASP A 311 -1.00 12.44 -21.13
CA ASP A 311 -0.96 12.15 -19.68
C ASP A 311 -1.30 13.42 -18.87
N GLU A 312 -0.81 14.59 -19.31
CA GLU A 312 -1.19 15.90 -18.73
C GLU A 312 -2.69 16.20 -18.91
N GLU A 313 -3.28 15.88 -20.06
CA GLU A 313 -4.72 16.01 -20.31
C GLU A 313 -5.56 15.09 -19.40
N ASN A 314 -5.13 13.84 -19.20
CA ASN A 314 -5.76 12.92 -18.26
C ASN A 314 -5.72 13.47 -16.83
N LEU A 315 -4.59 14.06 -16.42
CA LEU A 315 -4.48 14.72 -15.13
C LEU A 315 -5.47 15.90 -15.02
N ARG A 316 -5.61 16.72 -16.06
CA ARG A 316 -6.59 17.82 -16.07
C ARG A 316 -8.02 17.31 -15.94
N PHE A 317 -8.36 16.21 -16.62
CA PHE A 317 -9.68 15.59 -16.48
C PHE A 317 -9.91 15.07 -15.06
N LEU A 318 -8.94 14.35 -14.49
CA LEU A 318 -8.98 13.85 -13.12
C LEU A 318 -9.15 14.99 -12.10
N LEU A 319 -8.35 16.05 -12.22
CA LEU A 319 -8.46 17.23 -11.35
C LEU A 319 -9.84 17.88 -11.45
N THR A 320 -10.43 17.92 -12.65
CA THR A 320 -11.78 18.45 -12.86
C THR A 320 -12.84 17.56 -12.23
N GLU A 321 -12.72 16.23 -12.37
CA GLU A 321 -13.62 15.27 -11.74
C GLU A 321 -13.54 15.33 -10.22
N ASN A 322 -12.33 15.40 -9.66
CA ASN A 322 -12.10 15.53 -8.23
C ASN A 322 -12.73 16.79 -7.63
N LEU A 323 -12.81 17.91 -8.37
CA LEU A 323 -13.50 19.12 -7.89
C LEU A 323 -15.00 18.89 -7.66
N ASN A 324 -15.62 17.91 -8.32
CA ASN A 324 -17.04 17.57 -8.10
C ASN A 324 -17.28 16.94 -6.72
N ASP A 325 -16.28 16.26 -6.15
CA ASP A 325 -16.36 15.69 -4.79
C ASP A 325 -16.33 16.77 -3.70
N GLY A 326 -16.00 18.00 -4.09
CA GLY A 326 -16.02 19.18 -3.24
C GLY A 326 -14.67 19.47 -2.57
N PRO A 327 -14.57 20.63 -1.89
CA PRO A 327 -13.29 21.18 -1.45
C PRO A 327 -12.59 20.38 -0.35
N ARG A 328 -13.29 19.46 0.33
CA ARG A 328 -12.71 18.65 1.41
C ARG A 328 -11.80 17.54 0.91
N ASP A 329 -12.14 16.98 -0.25
CA ASP A 329 -11.40 15.88 -0.88
C ASP A 329 -10.63 16.36 -2.11
N ALA A 330 -10.48 17.68 -2.27
CA ALA A 330 -9.74 18.30 -3.36
C ALA A 330 -8.25 17.95 -3.26
N LEU A 331 -7.66 17.54 -4.39
CA LEU A 331 -6.24 17.26 -4.48
C LEU A 331 -5.43 18.54 -4.27
N LEU A 332 -4.62 18.52 -3.21
CA LEU A 332 -3.66 19.56 -2.90
C LEU A 332 -2.33 19.25 -3.61
N TYR A 333 -1.60 20.30 -3.97
CA TYR A 333 -0.23 20.18 -4.45
C TYR A 333 0.75 20.65 -3.38
N SER A 334 1.98 20.16 -3.45
CA SER A 334 3.07 20.53 -2.53
C SER A 334 3.31 22.05 -2.56
N PRO A 335 3.46 22.73 -1.40
CA PRO A 335 3.79 24.15 -1.37
C PRO A 335 5.24 24.43 -1.80
N PHE A 336 6.08 23.40 -1.93
CA PHE A 336 7.47 23.51 -2.35
C PHE A 336 7.65 23.35 -3.86
N VAL A 337 6.60 22.91 -4.57
CA VAL A 337 6.63 22.64 -6.01
C VAL A 337 5.37 23.19 -6.66
N GLU A 338 5.54 24.19 -7.54
CA GLU A 338 4.42 24.74 -8.28
C GLU A 338 3.92 23.76 -9.37
N PRO A 339 2.59 23.57 -9.50
CA PRO A 339 2.02 22.81 -10.59
C PRO A 339 2.08 23.58 -11.91
N ILE A 340 2.14 22.83 -13.01
CA ILE A 340 2.01 23.41 -14.35
C ILE A 340 0.54 23.79 -14.56
N LEU A 341 0.22 25.07 -14.37
CA LEU A 341 -1.12 25.59 -14.59
C LEU A 341 -1.24 26.20 -15.99
N PRO A 342 -2.40 26.03 -16.66
CA PRO A 342 -2.65 26.76 -17.90
C PRO A 342 -2.60 28.27 -17.66
N PRO A 343 -2.17 29.06 -18.65
CA PRO A 343 -2.22 30.51 -18.54
C PRO A 343 -3.66 30.94 -18.27
N LYS A 344 -3.83 31.86 -17.32
CA LYS A 344 -5.15 32.44 -17.03
C LYS A 344 -5.65 33.15 -18.30
N THR A 345 -6.80 32.72 -18.80
CA THR A 345 -7.47 33.38 -19.92
C THR A 345 -8.84 33.85 -19.48
N LYS A 346 -9.34 34.92 -20.11
CA LYS A 346 -10.72 35.38 -19.89
C LYS A 346 -11.72 34.70 -20.84
N PHE A 347 -11.31 33.74 -21.68
CA PHE A 347 -12.17 33.07 -22.66
C PHE A 347 -13.05 34.00 -23.53
N GLY A 348 -12.57 35.22 -23.80
CA GLY A 348 -13.32 36.24 -24.54
C GLY A 348 -14.24 37.14 -23.71
N PHE A 349 -14.28 36.98 -22.39
CA PHE A 349 -15.01 37.84 -21.45
C PHE A 349 -14.16 39.02 -20.94
N ASP A 350 -14.82 40.09 -20.48
CA ASP A 350 -14.13 41.23 -19.86
C ASP A 350 -13.62 40.90 -18.45
N GLU A 351 -14.38 40.15 -17.65
CA GLU A 351 -14.01 39.69 -16.32
C GLU A 351 -14.70 38.34 -16.02
N ILE A 352 -14.04 37.48 -15.23
CA ILE A 352 -14.60 36.21 -14.75
C ILE A 352 -14.68 36.27 -13.23
N PHE A 353 -15.89 36.12 -12.68
CA PHE A 353 -16.13 36.11 -11.24
C PHE A 353 -16.51 34.70 -10.78
N LEU A 354 -15.82 34.17 -9.78
CA LEU A 354 -16.24 32.95 -9.08
C LEU A 354 -17.14 33.35 -7.90
N ILE A 355 -18.44 33.10 -8.04
CA ILE A 355 -19.42 33.36 -6.98
C ILE A 355 -19.69 32.05 -6.24
N ASN A 356 -19.10 31.90 -5.05
CA ASN A 356 -19.38 30.74 -4.20
C ASN A 356 -20.72 30.93 -3.49
N LEU A 357 -21.76 30.29 -4.03
CA LEU A 357 -23.10 30.31 -3.44
C LEU A 357 -23.17 29.30 -2.29
N LYS A 358 -23.74 29.72 -1.16
CA LYS A 358 -24.04 28.80 -0.05
C LYS A 358 -24.99 27.70 -0.57
N ARG A 359 -24.59 26.43 -0.44
CA ARG A 359 -25.45 25.28 -0.80
C ARG A 359 -26.81 25.44 -0.13
N ARG A 360 -27.89 25.25 -0.89
CA ARG A 360 -29.26 25.26 -0.33
C ARG A 360 -29.36 24.13 0.71
N PRO A 361 -30.02 24.34 1.86
CA PRO A 361 -30.52 23.23 2.64
C PRO A 361 -31.56 22.51 1.77
N ASP A 362 -31.39 21.22 1.55
CA ASP A 362 -32.37 20.38 0.85
C ASP A 362 -33.66 20.24 1.68
#